data_AF-A0A661QDV9-F1
#
_entry.id   AF-A0A661QDV9-F1
#
_cell.length_a   1.000
_cell.length_b   1.000
_cell.length_c   1.000
_cell.angle_alpha   90.00
_cell.angle_beta   90.00
_cell.angle_gamma   90.00
#
_symmetry.space_group_name_H-M   'P 1'
#
loop_
_entity.id
_entity.type
_entity.pdbx_description
1 polymer ?
#
loop_
_entity_poly.entity_id
_entity_poly.type
_entity_poly.pdbx_seq_one_letter_code
_entity_poly.pdbx_strand_id
1 'polypeptide(L)'
;MMNPAEVLRAGTGGRAERLGVAVAAMRVLGIPARISWDYRACEYYDGKDWHRIDIAPKEEQKERETGYVKAIFLENGKPRTDVDYYENFCIVKVTDGRISDLTPPKDTVDSFVVFEDVPTGDYAIITGWRNGFGAPFVRVKPFSVKVGGTTFVKAELGMPPISMVKPGDLVIRRFKKISDTMIADIHGKPLGSDWKTGRKLLAFFDIEHESSISTMKRLASIQGIPMLLFVATDDAQSAEKFCEQNGLSGRIFVGTDKELKKVLRYKQLPSILLLEDGEPIMWVEGLNLNVDKLVKSLVK
;
A
#
# COMPACT_ATOMS: atom_id res chain seq x y z
N MET A 1 8.74 4.50 26.22
CA MET A 1 8.17 5.83 25.95
C MET A 1 7.38 6.21 27.18
N MET A 2 7.81 7.26 27.88
CA MET A 2 7.16 7.78 29.08
C MET A 2 6.05 8.76 28.71
N ASN A 3 4.95 8.76 29.46
CA ASN A 3 3.93 9.79 29.34
C ASN A 3 4.39 11.10 30.02
N PRO A 4 3.74 12.25 29.77
CA PRO A 4 4.18 13.52 30.34
C PRO A 4 4.30 13.55 31.88
N ALA A 5 3.42 12.85 32.60
CA ALA A 5 3.46 12.80 34.05
C ALA A 5 4.62 11.94 34.59
N GLU A 6 5.04 10.93 33.85
CA GLU A 6 6.21 10.11 34.16
C GLU A 6 7.51 10.89 33.90
N VAL A 7 7.60 11.62 32.79
CA VAL A 7 8.76 12.47 32.46
C VAL A 7 8.96 13.54 33.54
N LEU A 8 7.88 14.19 34.00
CA LEU A 8 7.94 15.18 35.08
C LEU A 8 8.39 14.54 36.40
N ARG A 9 7.86 13.36 36.75
CA ARG A 9 8.26 12.64 37.98
C ARG A 9 9.70 12.15 37.95
N ALA A 10 10.17 11.68 36.80
CA ALA A 10 11.53 11.20 36.64
C ALA A 10 12.56 12.33 36.54
N GLY A 11 12.12 13.56 36.22
CA GLY A 11 13.00 14.70 35.97
C GLY A 11 13.88 14.52 34.71
N THR A 12 13.58 13.52 33.89
CA THR A 12 14.36 13.16 32.69
C THR A 12 13.46 12.53 31.63
N GLY A 13 13.92 12.56 30.39
CA GLY A 13 13.21 11.98 29.25
C GLY A 13 13.92 12.27 27.93
N GLY A 14 13.58 11.48 26.92
CA GLY A 14 14.01 11.71 25.54
C GLY A 14 13.53 13.07 24.99
N ARG A 15 14.08 13.49 23.85
CA ARG A 15 13.73 14.78 23.22
C ARG A 15 12.22 14.91 22.96
N ALA A 16 11.62 13.90 22.31
CA ALA A 16 10.19 13.88 22.03
C ALA A 16 9.32 13.87 23.30
N GLU A 17 9.77 13.18 24.34
CA GLU A 17 9.06 13.09 25.62
C GLU A 17 9.06 14.46 26.34
N ARG A 18 10.20 15.15 26.35
CA ARG A 18 10.32 16.52 26.88
C ARG A 18 9.51 17.54 26.08
N LEU A 19 9.47 17.40 24.75
CA LEU A 19 8.58 18.19 23.88
C LEU A 19 7.11 17.97 24.21
N GLY A 20 6.72 16.71 24.43
CA GLY A 20 5.37 16.35 24.85
C GLY A 20 4.97 17.03 26.17
N VAL A 21 5.88 17.07 27.15
CA VAL A 21 5.67 17.79 28.41
C VAL A 21 5.50 19.30 28.18
N ALA A 22 6.37 19.92 27.39
CA ALA A 22 6.29 21.36 27.09
C ALA A 22 4.96 21.73 26.42
N VAL A 23 4.55 20.97 25.40
CA VAL A 23 3.28 21.16 24.69
C VAL A 23 2.09 20.94 25.63
N ALA A 24 2.13 19.90 26.47
CA ALA A 24 1.08 19.63 27.45
C ALA A 24 0.93 20.78 28.46
N ALA A 25 2.05 21.30 28.98
CA ALA A 25 2.05 22.43 29.91
C ALA A 25 1.44 23.69 29.29
N MET A 26 1.81 24.03 28.05
CA MET A 26 1.24 25.17 27.31
C MET A 26 -0.27 25.01 27.10
N ARG A 27 -0.73 23.81 26.69
CA ARG A 27 -2.15 23.55 26.46
C ARG A 27 -2.99 23.59 27.73
N VAL A 28 -2.43 23.18 28.88
CA VAL A 28 -3.10 23.33 30.19
C VAL A 28 -3.32 24.81 30.54
N LEU A 29 -2.41 25.70 30.12
CA LEU A 29 -2.54 27.15 30.29
C LEU A 29 -3.45 27.80 29.23
N GLY A 30 -4.11 27.01 28.37
CA GLY A 30 -4.98 27.51 27.30
C GLY A 30 -4.22 28.03 26.07
N ILE A 31 -2.91 27.79 25.98
CA ILE A 31 -2.08 28.23 24.85
C ILE A 31 -2.07 27.11 23.80
N PRO A 32 -2.54 27.36 22.55
CA PRO A 32 -2.41 26.39 21.48
C PRO A 32 -0.93 26.11 21.21
N ALA A 33 -0.52 24.85 21.34
CA ALA A 33 0.86 24.43 21.12
C ALA A 33 0.93 23.09 20.38
N ARG A 34 2.02 22.86 19.66
CA ARG A 34 2.31 21.63 18.91
C ARG A 34 3.81 21.33 18.94
N ILE A 35 4.14 20.07 18.73
CA ILE A 35 5.53 19.68 18.50
C ILE A 35 5.87 20.09 17.05
N SER A 36 7.02 20.71 16.84
CA SER A 36 7.51 21.01 15.50
C SER A 36 7.72 19.73 14.71
N TRP A 37 7.51 19.76 13.41
CA TRP A 37 7.55 18.56 12.56
C TRP A 37 8.91 17.83 12.56
N ASP A 38 9.98 18.54 12.92
CA ASP A 38 11.34 18.03 13.05
C ASP A 38 11.69 17.51 14.46
N TYR A 39 10.71 17.49 15.39
CA TYR A 39 10.85 17.03 16.77
C TYR A 39 12.00 17.71 17.54
N ARG A 40 12.24 19.00 17.28
CA ARG A 40 13.25 19.81 17.98
C ARG A 40 12.67 20.89 18.89
N ALA A 41 11.50 21.42 18.55
CA ALA A 41 10.90 22.55 19.23
C ALA A 41 9.44 22.33 19.62
N CYS A 42 9.03 23.05 20.66
CA CYS A 42 7.64 23.32 20.94
C CYS A 42 7.25 24.59 20.17
N GLU A 43 6.24 24.51 19.32
CA GLU A 43 5.63 25.65 18.65
C GLU A 43 4.36 26.04 19.41
N TYR A 44 4.14 27.32 19.69
CA TYR A 44 2.95 27.82 20.37
C TYR A 44 2.40 29.07 19.69
N TYR A 45 1.08 29.27 19.79
CA TYR A 45 0.39 30.41 19.20
C TYR A 45 0.07 31.44 20.29
N ASP A 46 0.51 32.69 20.09
CA ASP A 46 0.29 33.78 21.06
C ASP A 46 -0.99 34.58 20.81
N GLY A 47 -1.81 34.17 19.82
CA GLY A 47 -2.98 34.91 19.38
C GLY A 47 -2.76 35.75 18.12
N LYS A 48 -1.50 35.90 17.67
CA LYS A 48 -1.13 36.57 16.42
C LYS A 48 -0.32 35.63 15.53
N ASP A 49 0.77 35.11 16.05
CA ASP A 49 1.77 34.34 15.30
C ASP A 49 2.18 33.05 16.01
N TRP A 50 2.76 32.13 15.25
CA TRP A 50 3.38 30.92 15.80
C TRP A 50 4.82 31.22 16.21
N HIS A 51 5.11 30.98 17.49
CA HIS A 51 6.44 31.10 18.08
C HIS A 51 7.05 29.73 18.30
N ARG A 52 8.38 29.65 18.24
CA ARG A 52 9.14 28.39 18.33
C ARG A 52 10.12 28.43 19.50
N ILE A 53 10.03 27.44 20.39
CA ILE A 53 10.97 27.23 21.49
C ILE A 53 11.73 25.93 21.22
N ASP A 54 12.95 26.05 20.68
CA ASP A 54 13.85 24.91 20.54
C ASP A 54 14.35 24.50 21.94
N ILE A 55 14.13 23.23 22.30
CA ILE A 55 14.64 22.65 23.56
C ILE A 55 15.95 21.87 23.36
N ALA A 56 16.53 21.96 22.16
CA ALA A 56 17.87 21.47 21.86
C ALA A 56 18.96 22.37 22.49
N PRO A 57 20.14 21.82 22.85
CA PRO A 57 21.27 22.60 23.36
C PRO A 57 21.67 23.72 22.39
N LYS A 58 22.11 24.88 22.91
CA LYS A 58 22.49 26.07 22.11
C LYS A 58 23.53 25.81 21.02
N GLU A 59 24.36 24.78 21.15
CA GLU A 59 25.35 24.38 20.13
C GLU A 59 24.71 23.83 18.83
N GLU A 60 23.46 23.35 18.88
CA GLU A 60 22.66 22.95 17.70
C GLU A 60 21.89 24.13 17.05
N GLN A 61 22.00 25.36 17.58
CA GLN A 61 21.28 26.55 17.10
C GLN A 61 22.00 27.35 15.99
N LYS A 62 22.94 26.74 15.25
CA LYS A 62 23.40 27.34 13.98
C LYS A 62 22.19 27.57 13.07
N GLU A 63 22.19 28.66 12.30
CA GLU A 63 21.19 28.91 11.26
C GLU A 63 20.93 27.60 10.51
N ARG A 64 19.67 27.20 10.47
CA ARG A 64 19.28 25.91 9.92
C ARG A 64 19.60 25.93 8.45
N GLU A 65 20.68 25.25 8.09
CA GLU A 65 20.94 24.92 6.71
C GLU A 65 19.83 23.97 6.25
N THR A 66 18.94 24.48 5.41
CA THR A 66 17.82 23.74 4.84
C THR A 66 17.99 23.59 3.33
N GLY A 67 17.23 22.66 2.76
CA GLY A 67 17.05 22.50 1.32
C GLY A 67 15.63 22.05 1.01
N TYR A 68 15.40 21.76 -0.27
CA TYR A 68 14.10 21.37 -0.79
C TYR A 68 14.12 19.89 -1.20
N VAL A 69 13.00 19.20 -1.01
CA VAL A 69 12.81 17.83 -1.52
C VAL A 69 11.61 17.81 -2.45
N LYS A 70 11.82 17.34 -3.68
CA LYS A 70 10.77 17.06 -4.66
C LYS A 70 10.67 15.55 -4.85
N ALA A 71 9.64 14.96 -4.27
CA ALA A 71 9.37 13.52 -4.36
C ALA A 71 8.33 13.23 -5.44
N ILE A 72 8.61 12.27 -6.33
CA ILE A 72 7.61 11.69 -7.22
C ILE A 72 7.26 10.28 -6.73
N PHE A 73 5.99 10.07 -6.43
CA PHE A 73 5.47 8.75 -6.05
C PHE A 73 4.86 8.09 -7.28
N LEU A 74 5.25 6.84 -7.54
CA LEU A 74 4.73 6.07 -8.67
C LEU A 74 3.94 4.86 -8.20
N GLU A 75 2.78 4.64 -8.80
CA GLU A 75 2.02 3.41 -8.66
C GLU A 75 1.81 2.81 -10.06
N ASN A 76 2.27 1.58 -10.27
CA ASN A 76 2.27 0.93 -11.60
C ASN A 76 2.92 1.79 -12.69
N GLY A 77 3.98 2.52 -12.35
CA GLY A 77 4.72 3.39 -13.27
C GLY A 77 4.04 4.73 -13.59
N LYS A 78 2.87 5.03 -13.01
CA LYS A 78 2.18 6.32 -13.18
C LYS A 78 2.37 7.21 -11.95
N PRO A 79 2.59 8.52 -12.12
CA PRO A 79 2.66 9.45 -11.00
C PRO A 79 1.36 9.47 -10.20
N ARG A 80 1.50 9.54 -8.88
CA ARG A 80 0.41 9.63 -7.92
C ARG A 80 0.71 10.72 -6.91
N THR A 81 -0.23 11.64 -6.71
CA THR A 81 -0.06 12.82 -5.83
C THR A 81 -1.01 12.82 -4.63
N ASP A 82 -2.09 12.04 -4.68
CA ASP A 82 -2.99 11.73 -3.56
C ASP A 82 -2.33 10.72 -2.60
N VAL A 83 -1.17 11.10 -2.06
CA VAL A 83 -0.40 10.27 -1.14
C VAL A 83 -0.35 10.92 0.23
N ASP A 84 -0.70 10.15 1.25
CA ASP A 84 -0.77 10.61 2.62
C ASP A 84 0.33 10.01 3.49
N TYR A 85 0.79 10.86 4.41
CA TYR A 85 1.82 10.52 5.38
C TYR A 85 1.26 9.47 6.34
N TYR A 86 2.06 8.46 6.69
CA TYR A 86 1.69 7.26 7.45
C TYR A 86 0.75 6.27 6.75
N GLU A 87 0.00 6.69 5.73
CA GLU A 87 -0.84 5.77 4.95
C GLU A 87 -0.09 5.18 3.75
N ASN A 88 0.61 6.02 3.00
CA ASN A 88 1.32 5.60 1.78
C ASN A 88 2.84 5.64 1.94
N PHE A 89 3.35 6.59 2.73
CA PHE A 89 4.78 6.75 2.95
C PHE A 89 5.10 7.41 4.30
N CYS A 90 6.36 7.31 4.72
CA CYS A 90 6.96 8.20 5.69
C CYS A 90 8.37 8.62 5.24
N ILE A 91 8.84 9.75 5.76
CA ILE A 91 10.20 10.26 5.63
C ILE A 91 10.87 10.13 6.99
N VAL A 92 12.02 9.50 6.99
CA VAL A 92 12.82 9.37 8.20
C VAL A 92 14.17 10.02 8.00
N LYS A 93 14.68 10.68 9.05
CA LYS A 93 16.07 11.12 9.11
C LYS A 93 16.93 10.00 9.65
N VAL A 94 18.08 9.80 9.02
CA VAL A 94 19.07 8.79 9.40
C VAL A 94 20.27 9.50 9.99
N THR A 95 20.65 9.16 11.21
CA THR A 95 21.81 9.75 11.90
C THR A 95 22.45 8.69 12.78
N ASP A 96 23.72 8.36 12.54
CA ASP A 96 24.49 7.34 13.29
C ASP A 96 23.76 5.99 13.40
N GLY A 97 23.14 5.54 12.30
CA GLY A 97 22.36 4.30 12.26
C GLY A 97 21.01 4.36 13.00
N ARG A 98 20.66 5.51 13.59
CA ARG A 98 19.34 5.75 14.19
C ARG A 98 18.40 6.37 13.17
N ILE A 99 17.14 5.96 13.27
CA ILE A 99 16.05 6.43 12.43
C ILE A 99 15.14 7.29 13.31
N SER A 100 14.96 8.55 12.94
CA SER A 100 13.99 9.44 13.57
C SER A 100 12.91 9.81 12.57
N ASP A 101 11.66 9.61 12.98
CA ASP A 101 10.51 10.03 12.19
C ASP A 101 10.46 11.56 12.08
N LEU A 102 9.96 12.02 10.94
CA LEU A 102 9.68 13.42 10.68
C LEU A 102 8.25 13.52 10.19
N THR A 103 7.69 14.72 10.14
CA THR A 103 6.39 14.91 9.48
C THR A 103 6.41 16.22 8.71
N PRO A 104 7.36 16.41 7.78
CA PRO A 104 7.52 17.68 7.10
C PRO A 104 6.21 18.07 6.43
N PRO A 105 5.81 19.35 6.50
CA PRO A 105 4.67 19.84 5.73
C PRO A 105 4.90 19.50 4.26
N LYS A 106 3.83 19.06 3.60
CA LYS A 106 3.85 18.67 2.18
C LYS A 106 2.91 19.56 1.40
N ASP A 107 3.38 19.97 0.23
CA ASP A 107 2.55 20.55 -0.82
C ASP A 107 2.62 19.69 -2.07
N THR A 108 1.68 19.88 -2.99
CA THR A 108 1.67 19.19 -4.28
C THR A 108 1.85 20.22 -5.38
N VAL A 109 2.89 20.04 -6.20
CA VAL A 109 3.16 20.87 -7.38
C VAL A 109 3.34 19.94 -8.57
N ASP A 110 2.47 20.07 -9.57
CA ASP A 110 2.38 19.18 -10.73
C ASP A 110 2.21 17.70 -10.31
N SER A 111 3.22 16.87 -10.60
CA SER A 111 3.29 15.45 -10.24
C SER A 111 4.20 15.18 -9.04
N PHE A 112 4.68 16.22 -8.37
CA PHE A 112 5.60 16.12 -7.24
C PHE A 112 4.92 16.49 -5.93
N VAL A 113 5.29 15.75 -4.88
CA VAL A 113 5.09 16.15 -3.50
C VAL A 113 6.34 16.88 -3.05
N VAL A 114 6.17 18.13 -2.63
CA VAL A 114 7.25 19.04 -2.27
C VAL A 114 7.29 19.17 -0.75
N PHE A 115 8.50 19.06 -0.20
CA PHE A 115 8.79 19.34 1.20
C PHE A 115 9.80 20.49 1.25
N GLU A 116 9.39 21.58 1.88
CA GLU A 116 10.20 22.78 2.04
C GLU A 116 10.91 22.78 3.40
N ASP A 117 11.96 23.61 3.52
CA ASP A 117 12.72 23.80 4.75
C ASP A 117 13.24 22.52 5.41
N VAL A 118 13.59 21.51 4.60
CA VAL A 118 14.10 20.24 5.13
C VAL A 118 15.55 20.44 5.60
N PRO A 119 15.89 20.17 6.88
CA PRO A 119 17.26 20.32 7.36
C PRO A 119 18.24 19.49 6.54
N THR A 120 19.49 19.92 6.41
CA THR A 120 20.52 19.09 5.79
C THR A 120 20.74 17.76 6.53
N GLY A 121 21.19 16.77 5.77
CA GLY A 121 21.52 15.44 6.27
C GLY A 121 20.99 14.31 5.39
N ASP A 122 21.06 13.09 5.93
CA ASP A 122 20.65 11.87 5.26
C ASP A 122 19.26 11.43 5.72
N TYR A 123 18.47 10.99 4.75
CA TYR A 123 17.06 10.65 4.91
C TYR A 123 16.72 9.39 4.13
N ALA A 124 15.55 8.83 4.40
CA ALA A 124 14.93 7.84 3.53
C ALA A 124 13.42 8.06 3.42
N ILE A 125 12.88 7.88 2.22
CA ILE A 125 11.44 7.64 2.03
C ILE A 125 11.20 6.15 2.22
N ILE A 126 10.29 5.81 3.11
CA ILE A 126 9.83 4.44 3.31
C ILE A 126 8.42 4.32 2.73
N THR A 127 8.23 3.36 1.84
CA THR A 127 6.90 2.96 1.35
C THR A 127 6.69 1.49 1.67
N GLY A 128 5.43 1.08 1.78
CA GLY A 128 5.12 -0.29 2.16
C GLY A 128 3.88 -0.84 1.49
N TRP A 129 3.79 -2.17 1.52
CA TRP A 129 2.61 -2.92 1.15
C TRP A 129 2.45 -4.08 2.12
N ARG A 130 1.22 -4.41 2.53
CA ARG A 130 0.95 -5.52 3.44
C ARG A 130 0.03 -6.53 2.78
N ASN A 131 0.36 -7.80 2.92
CA ASN A 131 -0.54 -8.87 2.50
C ASN A 131 -1.70 -9.05 3.49
N GLY A 132 -2.63 -9.93 3.15
CA GLY A 132 -3.80 -10.26 3.97
C GLY A 132 -3.49 -10.98 5.29
N PHE A 133 -2.25 -11.40 5.49
CA PHE A 133 -1.73 -11.95 6.74
C PHE A 133 -0.99 -10.92 7.59
N GLY A 134 -0.87 -9.68 7.11
CA GLY A 134 -0.15 -8.60 7.79
C GLY A 134 1.37 -8.61 7.56
N ALA A 135 1.89 -9.51 6.73
CA ALA A 135 3.31 -9.53 6.39
C ALA A 135 3.64 -8.29 5.53
N PRO A 136 4.62 -7.47 5.93
CA PRO A 136 4.97 -6.26 5.21
C PRO A 136 6.04 -6.53 4.15
N PHE A 137 5.85 -5.91 2.99
CA PHE A 137 6.92 -5.58 2.07
C PHE A 137 7.26 -4.10 2.24
N VAL A 138 8.54 -3.78 2.38
CA VAL A 138 9.01 -2.41 2.65
C VAL A 138 10.04 -2.02 1.60
N ARG A 139 9.90 -0.81 1.04
CA ARG A 139 10.93 -0.17 0.22
C ARG A 139 11.53 0.97 1.01
N VAL A 140 12.85 1.04 1.02
CA VAL A 140 13.60 2.11 1.66
C VAL A 140 14.38 2.84 0.56
N LYS A 141 14.05 4.11 0.32
CA LYS A 141 14.71 4.94 -0.68
C LYS A 141 15.55 6.02 0.02
N PRO A 142 16.87 5.82 0.19
CA PRO A 142 17.74 6.81 0.79
C PRO A 142 17.95 8.02 -0.13
N PHE A 143 18.13 9.20 0.47
CA PHE A 143 18.47 10.46 -0.19
C PHE A 143 19.16 11.41 0.80
N SER A 144 19.85 12.43 0.31
CA SER A 144 20.53 13.43 1.16
C SER A 144 20.13 14.83 0.76
N VAL A 145 19.87 15.69 1.74
CA VAL A 145 19.51 17.10 1.55
C VAL A 145 20.73 17.98 1.78
N LYS A 146 20.99 18.89 0.85
CA LYS A 146 22.10 19.86 0.87
C LYS A 146 21.57 21.29 1.02
N VAL A 147 22.41 22.16 1.56
CA VAL A 147 22.10 23.59 1.79
C VAL A 147 21.64 24.25 0.49
N GLY A 148 20.46 24.88 0.51
CA GLY A 148 19.84 25.59 -0.62
C GLY A 148 19.52 24.73 -1.84
N GLY A 149 19.84 23.44 -1.82
CA GLY A 149 19.69 22.53 -2.95
C GLY A 149 18.30 21.93 -3.06
N THR A 150 17.88 21.60 -4.28
CA THR A 150 16.70 20.77 -4.51
C THR A 150 17.12 19.32 -4.72
N THR A 151 16.57 18.42 -3.91
CA THR A 151 16.78 16.98 -3.99
C THR A 151 15.58 16.32 -4.66
N PHE A 152 15.81 15.62 -5.77
CA PHE A 152 14.76 14.87 -6.46
C PHE A 152 14.77 13.41 -6.01
N VAL A 153 13.63 12.91 -5.56
CA VAL A 153 13.48 11.54 -5.07
C VAL A 153 12.35 10.84 -5.80
N LYS A 154 12.58 9.62 -6.26
CA LYS A 154 11.54 8.76 -6.83
C LYS A 154 11.24 7.61 -5.88
N ALA A 155 9.98 7.47 -5.48
CA ALA A 155 9.48 6.44 -4.58
C ALA A 155 8.40 5.59 -5.28
N GLU A 156 8.45 4.28 -5.10
CA GLU A 156 7.48 3.34 -5.70
C GLU A 156 6.46 2.91 -4.63
N LEU A 157 5.19 2.87 -4.99
CA LEU A 157 4.07 2.44 -4.18
C LEU A 157 3.55 1.08 -4.64
N GLY A 158 2.64 0.50 -3.84
CA GLY A 158 1.92 -0.71 -4.20
C GLY A 158 2.71 -2.01 -4.04
N MET A 159 2.21 -3.07 -4.68
CA MET A 159 2.68 -4.45 -4.55
C MET A 159 4.20 -4.60 -4.81
N PRO A 160 4.87 -5.58 -4.18
CA PRO A 160 6.28 -5.88 -4.45
C PRO A 160 6.58 -6.04 -5.95
N PRO A 161 7.81 -5.71 -6.41
CA PRO A 161 8.24 -6.04 -7.76
C PRO A 161 8.09 -7.54 -8.02
N ILE A 162 7.64 -7.92 -9.21
CA ILE A 162 7.37 -9.32 -9.60
C ILE A 162 8.58 -10.24 -9.34
N SER A 163 9.81 -9.73 -9.52
CA SER A 163 11.05 -10.47 -9.28
C SER A 163 11.30 -10.82 -7.81
N MET A 164 10.61 -10.20 -6.86
CA MET A 164 10.76 -10.42 -5.43
C MET A 164 9.58 -11.19 -4.81
N VAL A 165 8.52 -11.41 -5.58
CA VAL A 165 7.29 -12.06 -5.11
C VAL A 165 7.51 -13.56 -4.98
N LYS A 166 7.16 -14.11 -3.80
CA LYS A 166 7.12 -15.55 -3.53
C LYS A 166 5.67 -16.03 -3.37
N PRO A 167 5.40 -17.35 -3.51
CA PRO A 167 4.10 -17.92 -3.20
C PRO A 167 3.61 -17.48 -1.81
N GLY A 168 2.37 -16.99 -1.73
CA GLY A 168 1.76 -16.49 -0.50
C GLY A 168 1.96 -14.99 -0.24
N ASP A 169 2.96 -14.35 -0.84
CA ASP A 169 3.22 -12.92 -0.60
C ASP A 169 2.05 -12.06 -1.09
N LEU A 170 1.48 -12.40 -2.25
CA LEU A 170 0.38 -11.65 -2.87
C LEU A 170 -1.00 -12.19 -2.50
N VAL A 171 -1.17 -12.74 -1.30
CA VAL A 171 -2.50 -13.15 -0.82
C VAL A 171 -3.10 -11.98 -0.04
N ILE A 172 -3.95 -11.17 -0.68
CA ILE A 172 -4.47 -9.91 -0.09
C ILE A 172 -5.48 -10.10 1.05
N ARG A 173 -6.00 -11.32 1.22
CA ARG A 173 -6.99 -11.67 2.25
C ARG A 173 -6.73 -13.07 2.75
N ARG A 174 -7.01 -13.29 4.03
CA ARG A 174 -6.99 -14.65 4.62
C ARG A 174 -8.01 -15.53 3.90
N PHE A 175 -7.52 -16.37 3.00
CA PHE A 175 -8.30 -17.43 2.39
C PHE A 175 -8.69 -18.45 3.46
N LYS A 176 -9.91 -18.96 3.37
CA LYS A 176 -10.41 -20.01 4.29
C LYS A 176 -10.79 -21.25 3.51
N LYS A 177 -11.69 -21.07 2.55
CA LYS A 177 -12.14 -22.07 1.59
C LYS A 177 -12.92 -21.38 0.49
N ILE A 178 -13.13 -22.10 -0.61
CA ILE A 178 -14.24 -21.83 -1.51
C ILE A 178 -15.50 -22.41 -0.86
N SER A 179 -16.59 -21.65 -0.88
CA SER A 179 -17.86 -22.06 -0.27
C SER A 179 -18.39 -23.34 -0.91
N ASP A 180 -19.09 -24.15 -0.11
CA ASP A 180 -19.78 -25.37 -0.55
C ASP A 180 -21.10 -25.05 -1.29
N THR A 181 -21.26 -23.80 -1.75
CA THR A 181 -22.41 -23.38 -2.54
C THR A 181 -22.46 -24.19 -3.83
N MET A 182 -23.61 -24.82 -4.11
CA MET A 182 -23.83 -25.53 -5.36
C MET A 182 -23.88 -24.52 -6.51
N ILE A 183 -22.74 -24.35 -7.19
CA ILE A 183 -22.64 -23.69 -8.48
C ILE A 183 -22.18 -24.71 -9.52
N ALA A 184 -22.80 -24.67 -10.69
CA ALA A 184 -22.45 -25.50 -11.83
C ALA A 184 -21.88 -24.63 -12.95
N ASP A 185 -21.03 -25.21 -13.77
CA ASP A 185 -20.60 -24.56 -15.01
C ASP A 185 -21.74 -24.52 -16.04
N ILE A 186 -21.52 -23.82 -17.15
CA ILE A 186 -22.48 -23.67 -18.26
C ILE A 186 -22.90 -25.01 -18.90
N HIS A 187 -22.21 -26.11 -18.60
CA HIS A 187 -22.57 -27.47 -19.04
C HIS A 187 -23.23 -28.30 -17.93
N GLY A 188 -23.59 -27.67 -16.80
CA GLY A 188 -24.29 -28.32 -15.69
C GLY A 188 -23.39 -29.15 -14.77
N LYS A 189 -22.06 -29.09 -14.92
CA LYS A 189 -21.14 -29.84 -14.03
C LYS A 189 -20.83 -29.02 -12.78
N PRO A 190 -21.02 -29.56 -11.56
CA PRO A 190 -20.78 -28.84 -10.32
C PRO A 190 -19.30 -28.48 -10.15
N LEU A 191 -19.00 -27.39 -9.42
CA LEU A 191 -17.63 -27.01 -9.07
C LEU A 191 -16.89 -28.17 -8.35
N GLY A 192 -17.56 -28.78 -7.37
CA GLY A 192 -17.05 -29.92 -6.61
C GLY A 192 -15.73 -29.62 -5.90
N SER A 193 -14.85 -30.61 -5.82
CA SER A 193 -13.51 -30.52 -5.24
C SER A 193 -12.40 -30.24 -6.26
N ASP A 194 -12.74 -29.88 -7.51
CA ASP A 194 -11.78 -29.69 -8.61
C ASP A 194 -10.73 -28.61 -8.30
N TRP A 195 -11.08 -27.62 -7.47
CA TRP A 195 -10.17 -26.56 -7.04
C TRP A 195 -9.11 -27.01 -6.01
N LYS A 196 -9.27 -28.19 -5.39
CA LYS A 196 -8.42 -28.66 -4.27
C LYS A 196 -7.17 -29.41 -4.71
N THR A 197 -7.01 -29.73 -6.00
CA THR A 197 -5.95 -30.60 -6.49
C THR A 197 -5.18 -29.94 -7.62
N GLY A 198 -3.85 -29.97 -7.52
CA GLY A 198 -2.95 -29.34 -8.46
C GLY A 198 -3.06 -27.82 -8.47
N ARG A 199 -2.49 -27.21 -9.49
CA ARG A 199 -2.57 -25.76 -9.69
C ARG A 199 -3.87 -25.39 -10.39
N LYS A 200 -4.58 -24.40 -9.85
CA LYS A 200 -5.85 -23.91 -10.38
C LYS A 200 -5.87 -22.39 -10.37
N LEU A 201 -6.28 -21.80 -11.48
CA LEU A 201 -6.45 -20.36 -11.58
C LEU A 201 -7.94 -20.04 -11.59
N LEU A 202 -8.42 -19.40 -10.54
CA LEU A 202 -9.78 -18.95 -10.41
C LEU A 202 -9.85 -17.47 -10.74
N ALA A 203 -10.68 -17.10 -11.70
CA ALA A 203 -10.88 -15.72 -12.10
C ALA A 203 -12.35 -15.35 -11.91
N PHE A 204 -12.62 -14.40 -11.03
CA PHE A 204 -13.94 -13.79 -10.85
C PHE A 204 -13.92 -12.44 -11.55
N PHE A 205 -14.85 -12.20 -12.48
CA PHE A 205 -14.84 -10.98 -13.27
C PHE A 205 -16.22 -10.66 -13.84
N ASP A 206 -16.35 -9.45 -14.35
CA ASP A 206 -17.56 -8.92 -14.96
C ASP A 206 -17.23 -8.51 -16.41
N ILE A 207 -18.14 -8.79 -17.36
CA ILE A 207 -17.87 -8.57 -18.79
C ILE A 207 -18.15 -7.14 -19.27
N GLU A 208 -18.75 -6.30 -18.44
CA GLU A 208 -19.07 -4.91 -18.74
C GLU A 208 -18.04 -3.94 -18.14
N HIS A 209 -17.37 -4.34 -17.06
CA HIS A 209 -16.39 -3.49 -16.38
C HIS A 209 -15.01 -3.51 -17.06
N GLU A 210 -14.51 -2.33 -17.45
CA GLU A 210 -13.21 -2.16 -18.13
C GLU A 210 -12.03 -2.80 -17.38
N SER A 211 -12.02 -2.71 -16.05
CA SER A 211 -10.97 -3.29 -15.21
C SER A 211 -10.90 -4.82 -15.33
N SER A 212 -12.06 -5.46 -15.40
CA SER A 212 -12.21 -6.91 -15.61
C SER A 212 -11.74 -7.29 -17.01
N ILE A 213 -12.26 -6.61 -18.04
CA ILE A 213 -11.90 -6.85 -19.44
C ILE A 213 -10.38 -6.76 -19.65
N SER A 214 -9.77 -5.68 -19.14
CA SER A 214 -8.33 -5.43 -19.28
C SER A 214 -7.47 -6.50 -18.60
N THR A 215 -7.91 -6.98 -17.43
CA THR A 215 -7.21 -8.02 -16.68
C THR A 215 -7.38 -9.39 -17.34
N MET A 216 -8.59 -9.73 -17.81
CA MET A 216 -8.88 -10.99 -18.50
C MET A 216 -8.06 -11.17 -19.78
N LYS A 217 -7.89 -10.11 -20.57
CA LYS A 217 -7.03 -10.13 -21.77
C LYS A 217 -5.58 -10.52 -21.46
N ARG A 218 -5.08 -10.22 -20.25
CA ARG A 218 -3.76 -10.66 -19.79
C ARG A 218 -3.76 -12.14 -19.42
N LEU A 219 -4.80 -12.59 -18.71
CA LEU A 219 -4.94 -13.99 -18.29
C LEU A 219 -5.00 -14.97 -19.46
N ALA A 220 -5.60 -14.58 -20.60
CA ALA A 220 -5.63 -15.41 -21.81
C ALA A 220 -4.23 -15.83 -22.31
N SER A 221 -3.17 -15.10 -21.93
CA SER A 221 -1.78 -15.46 -22.26
C SER A 221 -1.14 -16.52 -21.35
N ILE A 222 -1.87 -17.01 -20.35
CA ILE A 222 -1.42 -18.05 -19.43
C ILE A 222 -1.84 -19.41 -20.00
N GLN A 223 -0.86 -20.30 -20.15
CA GLN A 223 -1.07 -21.66 -20.62
C GLN A 223 -0.62 -22.67 -19.56
N GLY A 224 -1.16 -23.90 -19.63
CA GLY A 224 -0.74 -25.01 -18.77
C GLY A 224 -1.32 -24.99 -17.34
N ILE A 225 -2.20 -24.04 -17.02
CA ILE A 225 -2.90 -23.98 -15.73
C ILE A 225 -4.40 -24.05 -15.99
N PRO A 226 -5.11 -25.08 -15.50
CA PRO A 226 -6.57 -25.15 -15.63
C PRO A 226 -7.25 -23.94 -14.98
N MET A 227 -8.09 -23.25 -15.76
CA MET A 227 -8.84 -22.09 -15.30
C MET A 227 -10.28 -22.44 -14.92
N LEU A 228 -10.76 -21.82 -13.85
CA LEU A 228 -12.17 -21.79 -13.45
C LEU A 228 -12.62 -20.32 -13.51
N LEU A 229 -13.46 -20.01 -14.48
CA LEU A 229 -13.86 -18.66 -14.87
C LEU A 229 -15.25 -18.39 -14.29
N PHE A 230 -15.35 -17.48 -13.32
CA PHE A 230 -16.59 -17.09 -12.67
C PHE A 230 -17.01 -15.71 -13.20
N VAL A 231 -18.03 -15.70 -14.05
CA VAL A 231 -18.47 -14.51 -14.78
C VAL A 231 -19.72 -13.94 -14.14
N ALA A 232 -19.63 -12.71 -13.66
CA ALA A 232 -20.73 -11.96 -13.07
C ALA A 232 -21.68 -11.51 -14.18
N THR A 233 -22.64 -12.37 -14.53
CA THR A 233 -23.68 -12.12 -15.54
C THR A 233 -24.79 -13.16 -15.39
N ASP A 234 -26.00 -12.80 -15.83
CA ASP A 234 -27.15 -13.69 -15.86
C ASP A 234 -27.27 -14.45 -17.20
N ASP A 235 -26.43 -14.12 -18.19
CA ASP A 235 -26.47 -14.74 -19.53
C ASP A 235 -25.22 -15.61 -19.79
N ALA A 236 -25.44 -16.93 -19.76
CA ALA A 236 -24.42 -17.92 -20.08
C ALA A 236 -23.83 -17.77 -21.49
N GLN A 237 -24.65 -17.40 -22.48
CA GLN A 237 -24.17 -17.25 -23.86
C GLN A 237 -23.23 -16.05 -24.00
N SER A 238 -23.55 -14.94 -23.36
CA SER A 238 -22.66 -13.77 -23.32
C SER A 238 -21.34 -14.06 -22.62
N ALA A 239 -21.35 -14.82 -21.52
CA ALA A 239 -20.15 -15.26 -20.82
C ALA A 239 -19.26 -16.15 -21.70
N GLU A 240 -19.84 -17.16 -22.34
CA GLU A 240 -19.16 -18.09 -23.24
C GLU A 240 -18.53 -17.33 -24.42
N LYS A 241 -19.34 -16.53 -25.13
CA LYS A 241 -18.87 -15.69 -26.24
C LYS A 241 -17.75 -14.74 -25.83
N PHE A 242 -17.84 -14.11 -24.67
CA PHE A 242 -16.78 -13.24 -24.17
C PHE A 242 -15.48 -14.02 -23.95
N CYS A 243 -15.56 -15.19 -23.33
CA CYS A 243 -14.39 -16.03 -23.07
C CYS A 243 -13.73 -16.48 -24.38
N GLU A 244 -14.51 -16.96 -25.35
CA GLU A 244 -14.03 -17.36 -26.67
C GLU A 244 -13.34 -16.19 -27.40
N GLN A 245 -13.99 -15.03 -27.48
CA GLN A 245 -13.47 -13.85 -28.17
C GLN A 245 -12.17 -13.31 -27.57
N ASN A 246 -11.97 -13.49 -26.26
CA ASN A 246 -10.77 -13.06 -25.56
C ASN A 246 -9.73 -14.18 -25.38
N GLY A 247 -9.97 -15.38 -25.93
CA GLY A 247 -9.04 -16.51 -25.85
C GLY A 247 -8.89 -17.09 -24.44
N LEU A 248 -9.90 -16.94 -23.58
CA LEU A 248 -9.95 -17.58 -22.27
C LEU A 248 -10.43 -19.02 -22.42
N SER A 249 -9.65 -19.96 -21.93
CA SER A 249 -10.01 -21.38 -21.92
C SER A 249 -10.11 -21.89 -20.48
N GLY A 250 -11.25 -22.48 -20.13
CA GLY A 250 -11.51 -22.98 -18.79
C GLY A 250 -12.97 -23.40 -18.59
N ARG A 251 -13.31 -23.83 -17.39
CA ARG A 251 -14.70 -24.08 -17.00
C ARG A 251 -15.36 -22.75 -16.67
N ILE A 252 -16.49 -22.46 -17.31
CA ILE A 252 -17.20 -21.19 -17.16
C ILE A 252 -18.38 -21.38 -16.21
N PHE A 253 -18.41 -20.59 -15.15
CA PHE A 253 -19.48 -20.51 -14.17
C PHE A 253 -20.10 -19.13 -14.28
N VAL A 254 -21.43 -19.06 -14.27
CA VAL A 254 -22.17 -17.80 -14.33
C VAL A 254 -23.04 -17.61 -13.09
N GLY A 255 -23.32 -16.35 -12.78
CA GLY A 255 -24.19 -15.96 -11.69
C GLY A 255 -24.05 -14.47 -11.39
N THR A 256 -24.95 -13.93 -10.59
CA THR A 256 -24.88 -12.53 -10.15
C THR A 256 -23.64 -12.29 -9.29
N ASP A 257 -23.15 -11.04 -9.22
CA ASP A 257 -22.06 -10.66 -8.30
C ASP A 257 -22.35 -11.09 -6.85
N LYS A 258 -23.62 -11.05 -6.42
CA LYS A 258 -24.04 -11.51 -5.09
C LYS A 258 -23.86 -13.01 -4.89
N GLU A 259 -24.14 -13.82 -5.91
CA GLU A 259 -23.98 -15.28 -5.85
C GLU A 259 -22.51 -15.66 -5.89
N LEU A 260 -21.73 -15.03 -6.75
CA LEU A 260 -20.29 -15.27 -6.85
C LEU A 260 -19.55 -14.86 -5.56
N LYS A 261 -19.98 -13.77 -4.88
CA LYS A 261 -19.48 -13.40 -3.54
C LYS A 261 -19.75 -14.45 -2.46
N LYS A 262 -20.76 -15.32 -2.64
CA LYS A 262 -20.98 -16.46 -1.74
C LYS A 262 -19.94 -17.55 -1.97
N VAL A 263 -19.48 -17.74 -3.22
CA VAL A 263 -18.43 -18.71 -3.59
C VAL A 263 -17.08 -18.27 -3.03
N LEU A 264 -16.66 -17.04 -3.34
CA LEU A 264 -15.42 -16.43 -2.85
C LEU A 264 -15.73 -15.02 -2.36
N ARG A 265 -15.39 -14.71 -1.10
CA ARG A 265 -15.67 -13.40 -0.48
C ARG A 265 -14.70 -12.30 -0.94
N TYR A 266 -14.63 -12.06 -2.25
CA TYR A 266 -13.88 -10.94 -2.80
C TYR A 266 -14.58 -9.60 -2.48
N LYS A 267 -13.82 -8.51 -2.39
CA LYS A 267 -14.41 -7.16 -2.25
C LYS A 267 -14.56 -6.44 -3.58
N GLN A 268 -13.66 -6.69 -4.52
CA GLN A 268 -13.61 -6.00 -5.80
C GLN A 268 -13.40 -6.98 -6.96
N LEU A 269 -14.06 -6.72 -8.08
CA LEU A 269 -13.81 -7.37 -9.36
C LEU A 269 -12.81 -6.55 -10.21
N PRO A 270 -11.97 -7.21 -11.03
CA PRO A 270 -11.78 -8.66 -11.08
C PRO A 270 -11.05 -9.18 -9.83
N SER A 271 -11.29 -10.43 -9.44
CA SER A 271 -10.60 -11.11 -8.34
C SER A 271 -9.95 -12.39 -8.86
N ILE A 272 -8.63 -12.44 -8.81
CA ILE A 272 -7.82 -13.53 -9.35
C ILE A 272 -7.16 -14.28 -8.21
N LEU A 273 -7.46 -15.57 -8.11
CA LEU A 273 -6.96 -16.47 -7.08
C LEU A 273 -6.22 -17.63 -7.76
N LEU A 274 -4.93 -17.78 -7.46
CA LEU A 274 -4.14 -18.92 -7.87
C LEU A 274 -3.96 -19.84 -6.65
N LEU A 275 -4.38 -21.08 -6.82
CA LEU A 275 -4.27 -22.13 -5.82
C LEU A 275 -3.24 -23.18 -6.24
N GLU A 276 -2.60 -23.79 -5.26
CA GLU A 276 -1.82 -25.02 -5.39
C GLU A 276 -2.30 -25.99 -4.30
N ASP A 277 -2.85 -27.13 -4.73
CA ASP A 277 -3.43 -28.15 -3.84
C ASP A 277 -4.44 -27.59 -2.82
N GLY A 278 -5.25 -26.64 -3.27
CA GLY A 278 -6.29 -25.98 -2.47
C GLY A 278 -5.78 -24.83 -1.60
N GLU A 279 -4.48 -24.60 -1.52
CA GLU A 279 -3.88 -23.50 -0.75
C GLU A 279 -3.59 -22.28 -1.64
N PRO A 280 -3.78 -21.05 -1.13
CA PRO A 280 -3.60 -19.83 -1.91
C PRO A 280 -2.12 -19.47 -2.07
N ILE A 281 -1.63 -19.46 -3.31
CA ILE A 281 -0.29 -18.95 -3.63
C ILE A 281 -0.33 -17.50 -4.14
N MET A 282 -1.47 -17.03 -4.64
CA MET A 282 -1.72 -15.63 -4.98
C MET A 282 -3.21 -15.33 -4.89
N TRP A 283 -3.58 -14.18 -4.36
CA TRP A 283 -4.93 -13.65 -4.45
C TRP A 283 -4.87 -12.13 -4.61
N VAL A 284 -5.23 -11.62 -5.78
CA VAL A 284 -5.26 -10.18 -6.10
C VAL A 284 -6.67 -9.76 -6.53
N GLU A 285 -7.04 -8.50 -6.24
CA GLU A 285 -8.33 -7.91 -6.59
C GLU A 285 -8.09 -6.57 -7.32
N GLY A 286 -9.03 -6.19 -8.20
CA GLY A 286 -8.97 -4.96 -8.99
C GLY A 286 -8.13 -5.08 -10.26
N LEU A 287 -8.02 -3.95 -10.99
CA LEU A 287 -7.26 -3.87 -12.23
C LEU A 287 -5.80 -4.28 -12.00
N ASN A 288 -5.35 -5.32 -12.71
CA ASN A 288 -3.94 -5.73 -12.68
C ASN A 288 -3.44 -6.08 -14.08
N LEU A 289 -2.72 -5.12 -14.68
CA LEU A 289 -2.17 -5.25 -16.03
C LEU A 289 -0.93 -6.16 -16.12
N ASN A 290 -0.45 -6.68 -14.99
CA ASN A 290 0.71 -7.57 -14.91
C ASN A 290 0.36 -8.94 -14.32
N VAL A 291 -0.92 -9.29 -14.24
CA VAL A 291 -1.37 -10.56 -13.61
C VAL A 291 -0.79 -11.79 -14.29
N ASP A 292 -0.59 -11.76 -15.61
CA ASP A 292 0.04 -12.82 -16.38
C ASP A 292 1.49 -13.05 -15.97
N LYS A 293 2.25 -11.97 -15.79
CA LYS A 293 3.64 -12.02 -15.33
C LYS A 293 3.73 -12.52 -13.89
N LEU A 294 2.79 -12.14 -13.02
CA LEU A 294 2.71 -12.60 -11.64
C LEU A 294 2.43 -14.11 -11.57
N VAL A 295 1.45 -14.61 -12.32
CA VAL A 295 1.17 -16.05 -12.38
C VAL A 295 2.38 -16.79 -12.93
N LYS A 296 2.97 -16.31 -14.04
CA LYS A 296 4.16 -16.93 -14.64
C LYS A 296 5.37 -16.94 -13.71
N SER A 297 5.55 -15.95 -12.84
CA SER A 297 6.68 -15.94 -11.90
C SER A 297 6.49 -16.93 -10.74
N LEU A 298 5.24 -17.17 -10.34
CA LEU A 298 4.90 -18.04 -9.22
C LEU A 298 4.80 -19.53 -9.58
N VAL A 299 4.70 -19.85 -10.87
CA VAL A 299 4.47 -21.21 -11.39
C VAL A 299 5.75 -21.82 -11.99
N LYS A 300 6.87 -21.10 -11.93
CA LYS A 300 8.22 -21.59 -12.27
C LYS A 300 8.74 -22.64 -11.27
#